data_AF-A0A819SJC5-F1
#
_entry.id   AF-A0A819SJC5-F1
#
_cell.length_a   1.000
_cell.length_b   1.000
_cell.length_c   1.000
_cell.angle_alpha   90.00
_cell.angle_beta   90.00
_cell.angle_gamma   90.00
#
_symmetry.space_group_name_H-M   'P 1'
#
loop_
_entity.id
_entity.type
_entity.pdbx_description
1 polymer ?
#
loop_
_entity_poly.entity_id
_entity_poly.type
_entity_poly.pdbx_seq_one_letter_code
_entity_poly.pdbx_strand_id
1 'polypeptide(L)'
;MMTSKNGRASFSASPSALLAVPYSHTNGETRNFDLTTSSQDTTIYTAADPSYILSQLKSSEWLQRYGLKAQKLTFDQILQQIGFKRVESFNAPLGKTVGAKYAGNIYHEIQHDNGDRYVLTCRPEKLGEYRSRLIRMLNLLRKRLTFITSGSRRIFGIIGEPSVCFVCDCKTTDHRILNQVQLALITLFKEQVTKIKRFNIIWVSNDNEQFQQLPIDVTTTTVDQAVSF
;
A
#
# COMPACT_ATOMS: atom_id res chain seq x y z
N MET A 1 -47.40 -46.30 -18.01
CA MET A 1 -47.60 -45.38 -19.15
C MET A 1 -46.74 -44.16 -18.90
N MET A 2 -45.69 -43.99 -19.69
CA MET A 2 -44.78 -42.83 -19.67
C MET A 2 -45.56 -41.54 -20.00
N THR A 3 -45.15 -40.41 -19.42
CA THR A 3 -44.52 -39.31 -20.19
C THR A 3 -44.01 -38.21 -19.28
N SER A 4 -42.73 -37.92 -19.49
CA SER A 4 -41.97 -36.76 -19.03
C SER A 4 -42.44 -35.48 -19.73
N LYS A 5 -42.46 -34.35 -19.01
CA LYS A 5 -42.22 -33.02 -19.61
C LYS A 5 -41.34 -32.16 -18.71
N ASN A 6 -40.11 -32.00 -19.18
CA ASN A 6 -39.11 -31.02 -18.79
C ASN A 6 -39.62 -29.57 -18.93
N GLY A 7 -39.43 -28.77 -17.88
CA GLY A 7 -39.50 -27.31 -17.92
C GLY A 7 -38.13 -26.72 -17.62
N ARG A 8 -37.40 -26.35 -18.68
CA ARG A 8 -36.04 -25.82 -18.67
C ARG A 8 -36.07 -24.33 -18.34
N ALA A 9 -35.65 -23.93 -17.14
CA ALA A 9 -35.37 -22.53 -16.83
C ALA A 9 -33.98 -22.18 -17.36
N SER A 10 -33.94 -21.41 -18.43
CA SER A 10 -32.74 -20.82 -19.01
C SER A 10 -32.25 -19.66 -18.16
N PHE A 11 -31.10 -19.81 -17.49
CA PHE A 11 -30.37 -18.69 -16.92
C PHE A 11 -29.44 -18.11 -17.98
N SER A 12 -29.72 -16.88 -18.39
CA SER A 12 -28.82 -16.07 -19.21
C SER A 12 -27.56 -15.78 -18.40
N ALA A 13 -26.41 -16.25 -18.88
CA ALA A 13 -25.12 -15.85 -18.35
C ALA A 13 -24.89 -14.37 -18.63
N SER A 14 -24.85 -13.54 -17.59
CA SER A 14 -24.23 -12.21 -17.65
C SER A 14 -22.74 -12.37 -17.36
N PRO A 15 -21.84 -12.06 -18.29
CA PRO A 15 -20.40 -12.10 -18.06
C PRO A 15 -19.95 -10.75 -17.48
N SER A 16 -20.09 -10.55 -16.17
CA SER A 16 -19.48 -9.40 -15.47
C SER A 16 -19.41 -9.64 -13.97
N ALA A 17 -18.47 -10.49 -13.57
CA ALA A 17 -17.85 -10.41 -12.26
C ALA A 17 -16.36 -10.66 -12.49
N LEU A 18 -15.67 -9.61 -12.91
CA LEU A 18 -14.21 -9.57 -12.96
C LEU A 18 -13.71 -9.94 -11.56
N LEU A 19 -13.11 -11.13 -11.48
CA LEU A 19 -12.15 -11.48 -10.44
C LEU A 19 -11.16 -10.31 -10.34
N ALA A 20 -11.24 -9.53 -9.26
CA ALA A 20 -10.22 -8.58 -8.91
C ALA A 20 -8.99 -9.37 -8.44
N VAL A 21 -8.24 -9.92 -9.40
CA VAL A 21 -6.83 -10.24 -9.21
C VAL A 21 -6.17 -8.95 -8.73
N PRO A 22 -5.29 -8.94 -7.72
CA PRO A 22 -4.62 -7.72 -7.30
C PRO A 22 -3.71 -7.24 -8.43
N TYR A 23 -4.25 -6.37 -9.29
CA TYR A 23 -3.54 -5.72 -10.39
C TYR A 23 -2.64 -4.63 -9.82
N SER A 24 -1.34 -4.89 -9.77
CA SER A 24 -0.35 -3.83 -9.91
C SER A 24 -0.08 -3.66 -11.41
N HIS A 25 -0.46 -2.52 -11.99
CA HIS A 25 -0.02 -2.15 -13.33
C HIS A 25 1.50 -1.97 -13.35
N THR A 26 2.21 -3.00 -13.78
CA THR A 26 3.58 -2.90 -14.29
C THR A 26 3.67 -3.82 -15.51
N ASN A 27 3.78 -3.20 -16.70
CA ASN A 27 4.19 -3.78 -17.98
C ASN A 27 4.11 -5.31 -18.11
N GLY A 28 2.92 -5.87 -18.39
CA GLY A 28 2.74 -7.11 -19.17
C GLY A 28 3.41 -8.42 -18.72
N GLU A 29 4.20 -8.45 -17.65
CA GLU A 29 4.87 -9.64 -17.16
C GLU A 29 4.06 -10.25 -16.02
N THR A 30 3.48 -11.43 -16.27
CA THR A 30 2.98 -12.32 -15.23
C THR A 30 4.15 -12.72 -14.33
N ARG A 31 4.38 -11.98 -13.26
CA ARG A 31 5.30 -12.41 -12.20
C ARG A 31 4.65 -13.56 -11.44
N ASN A 32 5.13 -14.77 -11.70
CA ASN A 32 4.79 -15.94 -10.90
C ASN A 32 4.98 -15.62 -9.41
N PHE A 33 4.07 -16.15 -8.60
CA PHE A 33 4.05 -15.99 -7.15
C PHE A 33 5.19 -16.79 -6.52
N ASP A 34 6.40 -16.24 -6.62
CA ASP A 34 7.57 -16.88 -6.08
C ASP A 34 7.70 -16.54 -4.59
N LEU A 35 7.39 -17.54 -3.75
CA LEU A 35 7.60 -17.52 -2.30
C LEU A 35 9.09 -17.66 -1.93
N THR A 36 9.98 -17.94 -2.89
CA THR A 36 11.39 -18.22 -2.64
C THR A 36 12.32 -17.02 -2.79
N THR A 37 11.81 -15.87 -3.26
CA THR A 37 12.61 -14.63 -3.25
C THR A 37 12.69 -14.05 -1.84
N SER A 38 13.47 -14.73 -1.00
CA SER A 38 14.06 -14.16 0.20
C SER A 38 14.93 -12.99 -0.25
N SER A 39 14.39 -11.78 -0.15
CA SER A 39 15.17 -10.57 -0.30
C SER A 39 16.18 -10.55 0.85
N GLN A 40 17.46 -10.79 0.53
CA GLN A 40 18.57 -10.89 1.46
C GLN A 40 18.89 -9.61 2.25
N ASP A 41 18.12 -8.53 2.07
CA ASP A 41 18.18 -7.33 2.92
C ASP A 41 17.08 -7.35 3.97
N THR A 42 17.11 -8.37 4.83
CA THR A 42 16.29 -8.35 6.06
C THR A 42 17.10 -7.66 7.14
N THR A 43 17.13 -6.32 7.13
CA THR A 43 17.42 -5.59 8.37
C THR A 43 16.33 -5.98 9.35
N ILE A 44 16.65 -6.86 10.30
CA ILE A 44 15.72 -7.37 11.30
C ILE A 44 15.32 -6.17 12.17
N TYR A 45 14.18 -5.59 11.86
CA TYR A 45 13.54 -4.63 12.75
C TYR A 45 13.07 -5.43 13.98
N THR A 46 13.84 -5.40 15.06
CA THR A 46 13.52 -6.07 16.31
C THR A 46 12.31 -5.38 16.96
N ALA A 47 11.50 -6.14 17.70
CA ALA A 47 10.26 -5.64 18.33
C ALA A 47 10.49 -4.48 19.34
N ALA A 48 11.74 -4.26 19.76
CA ALA A 48 12.15 -3.19 20.67
C ALA A 48 12.55 -1.88 19.97
N ASP A 49 12.65 -1.85 18.64
CA ASP A 49 12.96 -0.63 17.89
C ASP A 49 11.68 0.22 17.69
N PRO A 50 11.63 1.49 18.12
CA PRO A 50 10.53 2.40 17.82
C PRO A 50 10.19 2.48 16.32
N SER A 51 11.18 2.25 15.45
CA SER A 51 10.98 2.22 14.00
C SER A 51 10.13 1.04 13.52
N TYR A 52 10.15 -0.09 14.24
CA TYR A 52 9.32 -1.26 13.98
C TYR A 52 7.86 -1.04 14.38
N ILE A 53 7.62 -0.41 15.53
CA ILE A 53 6.25 -0.11 15.98
C ILE A 53 5.57 0.83 14.99
N LEU A 54 6.31 1.82 14.50
CA LEU A 54 5.82 2.76 13.50
C LEU A 54 5.63 2.11 12.11
N SER A 55 6.33 1.01 11.80
CA SER A 55 6.09 0.26 10.57
C SER A 55 4.85 -0.64 10.65
N GLN A 56 4.29 -0.92 11.83
CA GLN A 56 3.02 -1.65 11.95
C GLN A 56 1.77 -0.77 11.74
N LEU A 57 1.95 0.54 11.57
CA LEU A 57 0.82 1.44 11.29
C LEU A 57 0.15 1.11 9.96
N LYS A 58 -1.16 1.37 9.85
CA LYS A 58 -1.86 1.33 8.57
C LYS A 58 -1.29 2.38 7.62
N SER A 59 -1.36 2.14 6.32
CA SER A 59 -0.78 3.04 5.31
C SER A 59 -1.31 4.48 5.42
N SER A 60 -2.60 4.66 5.72
CA SER A 60 -3.22 5.98 5.93
C SER A 60 -2.60 6.73 7.11
N GLU A 61 -2.51 6.09 8.28
CA GLU A 61 -1.93 6.67 9.50
C GLU A 61 -0.44 6.98 9.33
N TRP A 62 0.28 6.07 8.67
CA TRP A 62 1.70 6.27 8.37
C TRP A 62 1.90 7.49 7.46
N LEU A 63 1.09 7.64 6.41
CA LEU A 63 1.15 8.78 5.49
C LEU A 63 0.72 10.11 6.14
N GLN A 64 -0.18 10.08 7.12
CA GLN A 64 -0.52 11.29 7.88
C GLN A 64 0.65 11.83 8.69
N ARG A 65 1.55 10.96 9.16
CA ARG A 65 2.73 11.36 9.94
C ARG A 65 3.95 11.63 9.07
N TYR A 66 4.20 10.76 8.10
CA TYR A 66 5.45 10.73 7.33
C TYR A 66 5.26 11.05 5.84
N GLY A 67 4.04 11.20 5.33
CA GLY A 67 3.81 11.53 3.93
C GLY A 67 4.37 12.91 3.54
N LEU A 68 4.59 13.12 2.24
CA LEU A 68 5.15 14.37 1.71
C LEU A 68 4.39 15.61 2.18
N LYS A 69 3.06 15.56 2.21
CA LYS A 69 2.21 16.65 2.69
C LYS A 69 2.46 16.97 4.18
N ALA A 70 2.55 15.94 5.02
CA ALA A 70 2.83 16.06 6.44
C ALA A 70 4.23 16.65 6.69
N GLN A 71 5.20 16.24 5.87
CA GLN A 71 6.59 16.69 5.94
C GLN A 71 6.85 18.05 5.27
N LYS A 72 5.81 18.67 4.69
CA LYS A 72 5.89 19.93 3.93
C LYS A 72 6.89 19.86 2.77
N LEU A 73 6.88 18.73 2.05
CA LEU A 73 7.79 18.40 0.94
C LEU A 73 7.05 18.17 -0.39
N THR A 74 5.76 18.52 -0.47
CA THR A 74 5.09 18.56 -1.79
C THR A 74 5.66 19.70 -2.63
N PHE A 75 5.56 19.59 -3.96
CA PHE A 75 6.09 20.59 -4.86
C PHE A 75 5.52 21.98 -4.55
N ASP A 76 4.20 22.14 -4.44
CA ASP A 76 3.54 23.39 -4.07
C ASP A 76 4.06 23.99 -2.76
N GLN A 77 4.20 23.16 -1.73
CA GLN A 77 4.70 23.60 -0.42
C GLN A 77 6.16 24.05 -0.48
N ILE A 78 6.99 23.41 -1.32
CA ILE A 78 8.37 23.84 -1.52
C ILE A 78 8.39 25.13 -2.33
N LEU A 79 7.64 25.22 -3.43
CA LEU A 79 7.55 26.40 -4.30
C LEU A 79 7.22 27.68 -3.54
N GLN A 80 6.20 27.62 -2.67
CA GLN A 80 5.80 28.74 -1.82
C GLN A 80 6.90 29.21 -0.85
N GLN A 81 7.90 28.38 -0.58
CA GLN A 81 8.99 28.67 0.35
C GLN A 81 10.27 29.10 -0.37
N ILE A 82 10.43 28.74 -1.64
CA ILE A 82 11.63 29.05 -2.43
C ILE A 82 11.44 30.19 -3.43
N GLY A 83 10.20 30.64 -3.60
CA GLY A 83 9.85 31.69 -4.54
C GLY A 83 8.41 32.15 -4.36
N PHE A 84 7.91 32.87 -5.36
CA PHE A 84 6.54 33.37 -5.37
C PHE A 84 5.93 33.23 -6.76
N LYS A 85 4.60 33.09 -6.80
CA LYS A 85 3.84 32.99 -8.05
C LYS A 85 3.89 34.34 -8.79
N ARG A 86 4.21 34.29 -10.08
CA ARG A 86 4.11 35.42 -10.99
C ARG A 86 2.64 35.75 -11.20
N VAL A 87 2.29 37.01 -10.95
CA VAL A 87 0.93 37.51 -11.16
C VAL A 87 0.95 38.48 -12.33
N GLU A 88 0.05 38.23 -13.27
CA GLU A 88 -0.24 39.12 -14.39
C GLU A 88 -1.69 39.58 -14.27
N SER A 89 -1.93 40.88 -14.34
CA SER A 89 -3.26 41.48 -14.19
C SER A 89 -3.58 42.34 -15.40
N PHE A 90 -4.83 42.28 -15.86
CA PHE A 90 -5.29 43.14 -16.94
C PHE A 90 -5.47 44.56 -16.41
N ASN A 91 -4.80 45.52 -17.05
CA ASN A 91 -4.98 46.92 -16.73
C ASN A 91 -5.85 47.57 -17.82
N ALA A 92 -7.11 47.87 -17.47
CA ALA A 92 -8.08 48.43 -18.40
C ALA A 92 -7.66 49.80 -19.00
N PRO A 93 -7.14 50.76 -18.21
CA PRO A 93 -6.62 52.02 -18.77
C PRO A 93 -5.50 51.84 -19.81
N LEU A 94 -4.63 50.85 -19.61
CA LEU A 94 -3.51 50.56 -20.52
C LEU A 94 -3.91 49.62 -21.68
N GLY A 95 -5.12 49.07 -21.66
CA GLY A 95 -5.61 48.12 -22.67
C GLY A 95 -4.79 46.83 -22.77
N LYS A 96 -4.01 46.47 -21.74
CA LYS A 96 -3.08 45.34 -21.78
C LYS A 96 -2.87 44.67 -20.44
N THR A 97 -2.45 43.41 -20.48
CA THR A 97 -1.99 42.67 -19.31
C THR A 97 -0.61 43.16 -18.88
N VAL A 98 -0.47 43.45 -17.59
CA VAL A 98 0.76 43.91 -16.97
C VAL A 98 1.21 42.92 -15.89
N GLY A 99 2.52 42.74 -15.76
CA GLY A 99 3.14 41.90 -14.76
C GLY A 99 4.53 42.42 -14.43
N ALA A 100 5.05 42.04 -13.26
CA ALA A 100 6.39 42.45 -12.83
C ALA A 100 7.44 42.00 -13.86
N LYS A 101 8.28 42.92 -14.33
CA LYS A 101 9.45 42.61 -15.17
C LYS A 101 10.70 42.82 -14.34
N TYR A 102 11.55 41.79 -14.27
CA TYR A 102 12.81 41.84 -13.55
C TYR A 102 13.93 42.11 -14.55
N ALA A 103 14.90 42.94 -14.17
CA ALA A 103 16.03 43.27 -15.02
C ALA A 103 16.90 42.02 -15.24
N GLY A 104 17.17 41.68 -16.51
CA GLY A 104 18.13 40.68 -16.99
C GLY A 104 18.33 39.41 -16.15
N ASN A 105 17.54 38.34 -16.36
CA ASN A 105 17.77 36.96 -15.89
C ASN A 105 18.33 36.77 -14.45
N ILE A 106 18.15 37.75 -13.55
CA ILE A 106 18.67 37.72 -12.18
C ILE A 106 17.95 36.69 -11.32
N TYR A 107 16.75 36.28 -11.73
CA TYR A 107 15.98 35.24 -11.08
C TYR A 107 15.68 34.12 -12.06
N HIS A 108 15.74 32.89 -11.55
CA HIS A 108 15.27 31.73 -12.29
C HIS A 108 13.74 31.66 -12.21
N GLU A 109 13.09 31.42 -13.35
CA GLU A 109 11.66 31.14 -13.40
C GLU A 109 11.43 29.66 -13.69
N ILE A 110 10.40 29.10 -13.06
CA ILE A 110 9.93 27.75 -13.36
C ILE A 110 8.45 27.76 -13.62
N GLN A 111 8.00 26.89 -14.51
CA GLN A 111 6.60 26.69 -14.82
C GLN A 111 6.09 25.46 -14.08
N HIS A 112 4.99 25.63 -13.35
CA HIS A 112 4.24 24.56 -12.72
C HIS A 112 3.31 23.90 -13.74
N ASP A 113 2.94 22.64 -13.53
CA ASP A 113 2.13 21.84 -14.46
C ASP A 113 0.75 22.45 -14.76
N ASN A 114 0.22 23.22 -13.83
CA ASN A 114 -1.05 23.95 -13.99
C ASN A 114 -0.92 25.24 -14.85
N GLY A 115 0.26 25.51 -15.41
CA GLY A 115 0.56 26.70 -16.20
C GLY A 115 1.04 27.92 -15.40
N ASP A 116 1.02 27.85 -14.07
CA ASP A 116 1.50 28.94 -13.21
C ASP A 116 3.02 29.10 -13.33
N ARG A 117 3.51 30.33 -13.37
CA ARG A 117 4.95 30.64 -13.35
C ARG A 117 5.36 31.09 -11.96
N TYR A 118 6.51 30.63 -11.50
CA TYR A 118 7.10 31.01 -10.21
C TYR A 118 8.48 31.60 -10.41
N VAL A 119 8.75 32.71 -9.73
CA VAL A 119 10.06 33.34 -9.67
C VAL A 119 10.78 32.82 -8.43
N LEU A 120 11.95 32.22 -8.61
CA LEU A 120 12.75 31.65 -7.55
C LEU A 120 13.64 32.72 -6.91
N THR A 121 13.58 32.83 -5.58
CA THR A 121 14.35 33.82 -4.79
C THR A 121 15.17 33.20 -3.67
N CYS A 122 15.11 31.88 -3.49
CA CYS A 122 15.85 31.21 -2.43
C CYS A 122 17.37 31.24 -2.67
N ARG A 123 18.13 31.23 -1.58
CA ARG A 123 19.57 30.99 -1.64
C ARG A 123 19.88 29.50 -1.90
N PRO A 124 21.02 29.16 -2.53
CA PRO A 124 21.41 27.79 -2.81
C PRO A 124 21.41 26.87 -1.58
N GLU A 125 21.75 27.40 -0.40
CA GLU A 125 21.80 26.61 0.84
C GLU A 125 20.40 26.10 1.23
N LYS A 126 19.37 26.93 1.01
CA LYS A 126 17.98 26.55 1.29
C LYS A 126 17.51 25.45 0.35
N LEU A 127 17.89 25.52 -0.92
CA LEU A 127 17.61 24.47 -1.89
C LEU A 127 18.35 23.17 -1.53
N GLY A 128 19.59 23.27 -1.05
CA GLY A 128 20.36 22.16 -0.49
C GLY A 128 19.66 21.47 0.68
N GLU A 129 19.08 22.24 1.61
CA GLU A 129 18.29 21.70 2.72
C GLU A 129 17.09 20.87 2.22
N TYR A 130 16.32 21.40 1.27
CA TYR A 130 15.19 20.68 0.68
C TYR A 130 15.64 19.40 -0.04
N ARG A 131 16.74 19.46 -0.80
CA ARG A 131 17.33 18.28 -1.44
C ARG A 131 17.66 17.20 -0.40
N SER A 132 18.35 17.56 0.68
CA SER A 132 18.69 16.61 1.75
C SER A 132 17.43 16.02 2.41
N ARG A 133 16.41 16.84 2.66
CA ARG A 133 15.14 16.38 3.25
C ARG A 133 14.38 15.43 2.30
N LEU A 134 14.34 15.74 1.01
CA LEU A 134 13.73 14.88 -0.01
C LEU A 134 14.45 13.53 -0.12
N ILE A 135 15.79 13.52 -0.08
CA ILE A 135 16.57 12.26 -0.09
C ILE A 135 16.25 11.42 1.15
N ARG A 136 16.19 12.02 2.34
CA ARG A 136 15.79 11.31 3.57
C ARG A 136 14.38 10.74 3.45
N MET A 137 13.45 11.52 2.91
CA MET A 137 12.07 11.10 2.69
C MET A 137 11.97 9.94 1.70
N LEU A 138 12.72 9.99 0.60
CA LEU A 138 12.78 8.91 -0.38
C LEU A 138 13.29 7.61 0.25
N ASN A 139 14.34 7.69 1.08
CA ASN A 139 14.85 6.53 1.79
C ASN A 139 13.82 5.97 2.78
N LEU A 140 13.09 6.83 3.47
CA LEU A 140 12.00 6.43 4.36
C LEU A 140 10.87 5.73 3.60
N LEU A 141 10.45 6.27 2.45
CA LEU A 141 9.44 5.64 1.57
C LEU A 141 9.90 4.28 1.05
N ARG A 142 11.16 4.15 0.64
CA ARG A 142 11.74 2.87 0.20
C ARG A 142 11.74 1.85 1.32
N LYS A 143 12.22 2.21 2.50
CA LYS A 143 12.18 1.32 3.69
C LYS A 143 10.75 0.88 4.00
N ARG A 144 9.79 1.81 3.95
CA ARG A 144 8.38 1.51 4.16
C ARG A 144 7.82 0.57 3.09
N LEU A 145 8.15 0.81 1.82
CA LEU A 145 7.73 -0.03 0.71
C LEU A 145 8.26 -1.46 0.88
N THR A 146 9.56 -1.63 1.08
CA THR A 146 10.19 -2.93 1.36
C THR A 146 9.52 -3.63 2.54
N PHE A 147 9.20 -2.88 3.61
CA PHE A 147 8.51 -3.44 4.76
C PHE A 147 7.10 -3.97 4.41
N ILE A 148 6.26 -3.19 3.72
CA ILE A 148 4.89 -3.63 3.41
C ILE A 148 4.83 -4.69 2.31
N THR A 149 5.85 -4.76 1.45
CA THR A 149 5.93 -5.75 0.36
C THR A 149 6.77 -6.98 0.71
N SER A 150 7.13 -7.19 1.98
CA SER A 150 7.91 -8.35 2.42
C SER A 150 7.05 -9.38 3.15
N GLY A 151 7.40 -10.66 3.00
CA GLY A 151 6.76 -11.78 3.68
C GLY A 151 5.25 -11.84 3.47
N SER A 152 4.54 -12.21 4.52
CA SER A 152 3.08 -12.29 4.56
C SER A 152 2.38 -10.95 4.30
N ARG A 153 3.02 -9.81 4.58
CA ARG A 153 2.42 -8.47 4.41
C ARG A 153 2.14 -8.14 2.95
N ARG A 154 2.91 -8.72 2.02
CA ARG A 154 2.68 -8.57 0.58
C ARG A 154 1.32 -9.12 0.13
N ILE A 155 0.83 -10.15 0.82
CA ILE A 155 -0.36 -10.91 0.43
C ILE A 155 -1.55 -10.45 1.27
N PHE A 156 -1.37 -10.41 2.58
CA PHE A 156 -2.44 -10.20 3.55
C PHE A 156 -2.49 -8.76 4.10
N GLY A 157 -1.54 -7.91 3.71
CA GLY A 157 -1.36 -6.61 4.32
C GLY A 157 -0.83 -6.69 5.76
N ILE A 158 -0.90 -5.57 6.48
CA ILE A 158 -0.54 -5.50 7.89
C ILE A 158 -1.77 -5.78 8.73
N ILE A 159 -1.67 -6.77 9.62
CA ILE A 159 -2.69 -7.07 10.63
C ILE A 159 -2.35 -6.31 11.90
N GLY A 160 -3.14 -5.28 12.22
CA GLY A 160 -2.97 -4.44 13.42
C GLY A 160 -4.02 -4.69 14.50
N GLU A 161 -5.07 -5.44 14.16
CA GLU A 161 -6.19 -5.73 15.03
C GLU A 161 -5.80 -6.77 16.10
N PRO A 162 -6.23 -6.58 17.37
CA PRO A 162 -5.84 -7.48 18.45
C PRO A 162 -6.53 -8.85 18.38
N SER A 163 -7.66 -8.97 17.68
CA SER A 163 -8.43 -10.22 17.56
C SER A 163 -8.88 -10.38 16.12
N VAL A 164 -8.49 -11.46 15.44
CA VAL A 164 -8.73 -11.64 14.00
C VAL A 164 -9.32 -13.02 13.69
N CYS A 165 -10.31 -13.09 12.82
CA CYS A 165 -10.83 -14.36 12.29
C CYS A 165 -10.48 -14.47 10.81
N PHE A 166 -9.77 -15.54 10.44
CA PHE A 166 -9.42 -15.86 9.07
C PHE A 166 -10.52 -16.72 8.47
N VAL A 167 -11.10 -16.26 7.36
CA VAL A 167 -12.10 -17.02 6.60
C VAL A 167 -11.45 -17.45 5.29
N CYS A 168 -11.30 -18.76 5.12
CA CYS A 168 -10.54 -19.36 4.04
C CYS A 168 -11.47 -20.12 3.10
N ASP A 169 -11.78 -19.54 1.93
CA ASP A 169 -12.48 -20.24 0.84
C ASP A 169 -11.45 -20.73 -0.17
N CYS A 170 -11.18 -22.04 -0.14
CA CYS A 170 -10.18 -22.68 -1.00
C CYS A 170 -10.82 -23.74 -1.91
N LYS A 171 -11.80 -23.32 -2.72
CA LYS A 171 -12.39 -24.18 -3.76
C LYS A 171 -11.46 -24.28 -4.97
N THR A 172 -10.55 -25.23 -4.93
CA THR A 172 -9.73 -25.58 -6.09
C THR A 172 -9.36 -27.06 -6.09
N THR A 173 -9.29 -27.65 -7.28
CA THR A 173 -8.79 -29.01 -7.49
C THR A 173 -7.28 -29.02 -7.80
N ASP A 174 -6.65 -27.86 -7.97
CA ASP A 174 -5.21 -27.76 -8.23
C ASP A 174 -4.42 -27.79 -6.91
N HIS A 175 -3.81 -28.93 -6.61
CA HIS A 175 -2.98 -29.13 -5.43
C HIS A 175 -1.82 -28.13 -5.31
N ARG A 176 -1.32 -27.57 -6.42
CA ARG A 176 -0.24 -26.58 -6.38
C ARG A 176 -0.73 -25.26 -5.78
N ILE A 177 -1.95 -24.85 -6.14
CA ILE A 177 -2.58 -23.65 -5.59
C ILE A 177 -2.87 -23.85 -4.10
N LEU A 178 -3.38 -25.02 -3.70
CA LEU A 178 -3.60 -25.35 -2.29
C LEU A 178 -2.31 -25.27 -1.47
N ASN A 179 -1.22 -25.86 -1.97
CA ASN A 179 0.07 -25.81 -1.31
C ASN A 179 0.59 -24.37 -1.18
N GLN A 180 0.40 -23.53 -2.19
CA GLN A 180 0.78 -22.10 -2.12
C GLN A 180 -0.03 -21.34 -1.07
N VAL A 181 -1.34 -21.56 -1.00
CA VAL A 181 -2.20 -20.94 0.02
C VAL A 181 -1.80 -21.42 1.41
N GLN A 182 -1.55 -22.71 1.60
CA GLN A 182 -1.09 -23.27 2.86
C GLN A 182 0.23 -22.63 3.30
N LEU A 183 1.24 -22.57 2.41
CA LEU A 183 2.52 -21.91 2.72
C LEU A 183 2.36 -20.41 3.04
N ALA A 184 1.45 -19.72 2.35
CA ALA A 184 1.16 -18.32 2.62
C ALA A 184 0.52 -18.13 4.00
N LEU A 185 -0.44 -18.98 4.38
CA LEU A 185 -1.06 -18.98 5.71
C LEU A 185 -0.03 -19.32 6.79
N ILE A 186 0.81 -20.33 6.60
CA ILE A 186 1.88 -20.67 7.56
C ILE A 186 2.80 -19.47 7.79
N THR A 187 3.22 -18.81 6.71
CA THR A 187 4.05 -17.59 6.78
C THR A 187 3.31 -16.47 7.52
N LEU A 188 2.03 -16.26 7.24
CA LEU A 188 1.19 -15.27 7.93
C LEU A 188 1.13 -15.54 9.44
N PHE A 189 0.92 -16.79 9.83
CA PHE A 189 0.79 -17.16 11.22
C PHE A 189 2.07 -16.89 12.00
N LYS A 190 3.20 -17.35 11.46
CA LYS A 190 4.52 -17.15 12.06
C LYS A 190 4.91 -15.67 12.14
N GLU A 191 4.65 -14.90 11.09
CA GLU A 191 5.12 -13.51 11.01
C GLU A 191 4.19 -12.49 11.65
N GLN A 192 2.87 -12.68 11.65
CA GLN A 192 1.90 -11.67 12.08
C GLN A 192 0.96 -12.16 13.18
N VAL A 193 0.41 -13.37 13.10
CA VAL A 193 -0.57 -13.86 14.09
C VAL A 193 0.09 -14.06 15.46
N THR A 194 1.36 -14.44 15.52
CA THR A 194 2.14 -14.50 16.77
C THR A 194 2.19 -13.17 17.55
N LYS A 195 1.81 -12.05 16.92
CA LYS A 195 1.89 -10.70 17.49
C LYS A 195 0.52 -10.12 17.86
N ILE A 196 -0.58 -10.80 17.57
CA ILE A 196 -1.93 -10.37 17.97
C ILE A 196 -2.36 -11.08 19.25
N LYS A 197 -3.48 -10.67 19.86
CA LYS A 197 -3.95 -11.27 21.12
C LYS A 197 -4.70 -12.56 20.88
N ARG A 198 -5.61 -12.57 19.90
CA ARG A 198 -6.50 -13.71 19.64
C ARG A 198 -6.71 -13.98 18.17
N PHE A 199 -7.00 -15.22 17.82
CA PHE A 199 -7.37 -15.57 16.46
C PHE A 199 -8.38 -16.70 16.36
N ASN A 200 -8.98 -16.88 15.18
CA ASN A 200 -9.68 -18.10 14.79
C ASN A 200 -9.54 -18.33 13.27
N ILE A 201 -9.82 -19.56 12.81
CA ILE A 201 -9.86 -19.92 11.38
C ILE A 201 -11.20 -20.59 11.08
N ILE A 202 -11.81 -20.22 9.96
CA ILE A 202 -13.00 -20.85 9.40
C ILE A 202 -12.68 -21.24 7.95
N TRP A 203 -12.68 -22.54 7.66
CA TRP A 203 -12.60 -23.08 6.32
C TRP A 203 -13.99 -23.17 5.71
N VAL A 204 -14.17 -22.50 4.58
CA VAL A 204 -15.42 -22.50 3.83
C VAL A 204 -15.34 -23.61 2.79
N SER A 205 -16.11 -24.67 3.02
CA SER A 205 -16.27 -25.79 2.10
C SER A 205 -17.76 -26.08 1.86
N ASN A 206 -18.13 -27.31 1.52
CA ASN A 206 -19.54 -27.72 1.55
C ASN A 206 -20.06 -27.83 3.00
N ASP A 207 -19.19 -28.28 3.91
CA ASP A 207 -19.40 -28.25 5.35
C ASP A 207 -18.38 -27.28 5.95
N ASN A 208 -18.84 -26.23 6.64
CA ASN A 208 -17.92 -25.24 7.21
C ASN A 208 -17.16 -25.86 8.38
N GLU A 209 -15.83 -25.84 8.31
CA GLU A 209 -14.97 -26.34 9.37
C GLU A 209 -14.36 -25.15 10.12
N GLN A 210 -14.49 -25.16 11.44
CA GLN A 210 -13.92 -24.12 12.31
C GLN A 210 -12.79 -24.72 13.14
N PHE A 211 -11.68 -24.02 13.24
CA PHE A 211 -10.56 -24.43 14.10
C PHE A 211 -10.99 -24.47 15.56
N GLN A 212 -11.69 -23.43 16.01
CA GLN A 212 -12.27 -23.32 17.35
C GLN A 212 -13.66 -22.68 17.28
N GLN A 213 -14.51 -22.94 18.29
CA GLN A 213 -15.84 -22.34 18.37
C GLN A 213 -15.81 -20.81 18.60
N LEU A 214 -14.79 -20.33 19.31
CA LEU A 214 -14.58 -18.93 19.62
C LEU A 214 -13.11 -18.56 19.36
N PRO A 215 -12.78 -17.27 19.14
CA PRO A 215 -11.39 -16.89 19.00
C PRO A 215 -10.60 -17.18 20.28
N ILE A 216 -9.42 -17.75 20.10
CA ILE A 216 -8.56 -18.20 21.19
C ILE A 216 -7.34 -17.31 21.32
N ASP A 217 -6.72 -17.30 22.50
CA ASP A 217 -5.51 -16.53 22.75
C ASP A 217 -4.31 -17.10 21.96
N VAL A 218 -3.46 -16.20 21.47
CA VAL A 218 -2.23 -16.55 20.75
C VAL A 218 -1.19 -17.05 21.74
N THR A 219 -0.84 -18.32 21.60
CA THR A 219 0.32 -18.98 22.22
C THR A 219 1.08 -19.76 21.15
N THR A 220 2.35 -20.10 21.40
CA THR A 220 3.15 -20.93 20.48
C THR A 220 2.41 -22.22 20.14
N THR A 221 1.85 -22.90 21.14
CA THR A 221 1.09 -24.14 20.97
C THR A 221 -0.13 -23.96 20.08
N THR A 222 -0.93 -22.91 20.30
CA THR A 222 -2.15 -22.67 19.50
C THR A 222 -1.82 -22.31 18.05
N VAL A 223 -0.70 -21.61 17.82
CA VAL A 223 -0.23 -21.27 16.47
C VAL A 223 0.26 -22.52 15.75
N ASP A 224 1.01 -23.40 16.43
CA ASP A 224 1.48 -24.66 15.85
C ASP A 224 0.31 -25.58 15.50
N GLN A 225 -0.69 -25.68 16.39
CA GLN A 225 -1.93 -26.44 16.13
C GLN A 225 -2.69 -25.89 14.92
N ALA A 226 -2.84 -24.57 14.83
CA ALA A 226 -3.54 -23.91 13.72
C ALA A 226 -2.80 -24.07 12.38
N VAL A 227 -1.47 -24.14 12.40
CA VAL A 227 -0.64 -24.40 11.21
C VAL A 227 -0.76 -25.86 10.74
N SER A 228 -1.07 -26.78 11.65
CA SER A 228 -1.30 -28.20 11.35
C SER A 228 -2.75 -28.57 11.06
N PHE A 229 -3.68 -27.62 11.21
CA PHE A 229 -5.12 -27.79 10.99
C PHE A 229 -5.47 -27.64 9.51
#